data_AF-A0A9P7EIF5-F1
#
_entry.id   AF-A0A9P7EIF5-F1
#
_cell.length_a   1.000
_cell.length_b   1.000
_cell.length_c   1.000
_cell.angle_alpha   90.00
_cell.angle_beta   90.00
_cell.angle_gamma   90.00
#
_symmetry.space_group_name_H-M   'P 1'
#
loop_
_entity.id
_entity.type
_entity.pdbx_description
1 polymer ?
#
loop_
_entity_poly.entity_id
_entity_poly.type
_entity_poly.pdbx_seq_one_letter_code
_entity_poly.pdbx_strand_id
1 'polypeptide(L)'
;HMGIHILRAFYGVLEDNLKELVGIQQPCGFCGQSEQDKCKVSIRIKTNGAITLETQCSYQHKFHYVNVDTGSKNRPCRNIPLKCEIC
;
A
#
# COMPACT_ATOMS: atom_id res chain seq x y z
N HIS A 1 2.38 -6.81 -4.73
CA HIS A 1 1.12 -7.57 -4.81
C HIS A 1 -0.03 -6.68 -5.25
N MET A 2 -0.58 -5.76 -4.43
CA MET A 2 -1.71 -4.90 -4.80
C MET A 2 -1.59 -4.19 -6.17
N GLY A 3 -0.37 -3.80 -6.56
CA GLY A 3 -0.10 -3.25 -7.88
C GLY A 3 -0.52 -4.15 -9.06
N ILE A 4 -0.53 -5.48 -8.91
CA ILE A 4 -1.00 -6.39 -9.98
C ILE A 4 -2.51 -6.31 -10.16
N HIS A 5 -3.28 -6.22 -9.07
CA HIS A 5 -4.73 -6.11 -9.13
C HIS A 5 -5.14 -4.75 -9.73
N ILE A 6 -4.46 -3.69 -9.30
CA ILE A 6 -4.63 -2.36 -9.88
C ILE A 6 -4.33 -2.39 -11.38
N LEU A 7 -3.22 -3.01 -11.80
CA LEU A 7 -2.85 -3.11 -13.20
C LEU A 7 -3.88 -3.91 -14.01
N ARG A 8 -4.35 -5.05 -13.47
CA ARG A 8 -5.40 -5.88 -14.08
C ARG A 8 -6.71 -5.13 -14.24
N ALA A 9 -7.16 -4.44 -13.19
CA ALA A 9 -8.35 -3.58 -13.24
C ALA A 9 -8.22 -2.48 -14.30
N PHE A 10 -7.04 -1.83 -14.42
CA PHE A 10 -6.79 -0.84 -15.47
C PHE A 10 -6.88 -1.40 -16.89
N TYR A 11 -6.51 -2.66 -17.09
CA TYR A 11 -6.65 -3.36 -18.38
C TYR A 11 -8.02 -4.03 -18.57
N GLY A 12 -8.95 -3.86 -17.65
CA GLY A 12 -10.28 -4.49 -17.73
C GLY A 12 -10.26 -6.01 -17.53
N VAL A 13 -9.20 -6.55 -16.90
CA VAL A 13 -9.13 -7.97 -16.53
C VAL A 13 -9.93 -8.17 -15.25
N LEU A 14 -10.98 -8.98 -15.32
CA LEU A 14 -11.78 -9.37 -14.17
C LEU A 14 -11.06 -10.45 -13.36
N GLU A 15 -11.09 -10.31 -12.03
CA GLU A 15 -10.52 -11.28 -11.09
C GLU A 15 -11.63 -11.86 -10.22
N ASP A 16 -11.97 -13.13 -10.46
CA ASP A 16 -13.14 -13.78 -9.83
C ASP A 16 -12.98 -14.07 -8.33
N ASN A 17 -11.76 -14.04 -7.82
CA ASN A 17 -11.43 -14.42 -6.44
C ASN A 17 -11.22 -13.21 -5.51
N LEU A 18 -11.58 -12.01 -5.95
CA LEU A 18 -11.47 -10.83 -5.11
C LEU A 18 -12.69 -10.70 -4.19
N LYS A 19 -12.45 -10.41 -2.91
CA LYS A 19 -13.52 -10.07 -1.95
C LYS A 19 -14.24 -8.78 -2.35
N GLU A 20 -13.51 -7.86 -2.98
CA GLU A 20 -14.01 -6.56 -3.42
C GLU A 20 -13.33 -6.16 -4.73
N LEU A 21 -14.07 -5.50 -5.63
CA LEU A 21 -13.53 -5.03 -6.90
C LEU A 21 -12.52 -3.90 -6.67
N VAL A 22 -11.42 -3.95 -7.42
CA VAL A 22 -10.44 -2.86 -7.45
C VAL A 22 -10.98 -1.72 -8.32
N GLY A 23 -10.96 -0.52 -7.77
CA GLY A 23 -11.38 0.68 -8.47
C GLY A 23 -10.35 1.13 -9.51
N ILE A 24 -10.80 1.90 -10.50
CA ILE A 24 -9.97 2.38 -11.61
C ILE A 24 -9.49 3.82 -11.41
N GLN A 25 -10.20 4.61 -10.62
CA GLN A 25 -9.92 6.03 -10.43
C GLN A 25 -9.16 6.25 -9.13
N GLN A 26 -7.86 6.51 -9.22
CA GLN A 26 -6.97 6.69 -8.07
C GLN A 26 -7.12 5.57 -7.00
N PRO A 27 -6.94 4.28 -7.38
CA PRO A 27 -7.12 3.19 -6.42
C PRO A 27 -6.12 3.25 -5.28
N CYS A 28 -6.60 2.87 -4.09
CA CYS A 28 -5.76 2.76 -2.91
C CYS A 28 -4.71 1.64 -3.07
N GLY A 29 -3.44 1.95 -2.82
CA GLY A 29 -2.36 0.96 -2.83
C GLY A 29 -2.43 -0.11 -1.74
N PHE A 30 -3.39 -0.02 -0.81
CA PHE A 30 -3.60 -0.99 0.27
C PHE A 30 -4.83 -1.87 0.06
N CYS A 31 -5.98 -1.29 -0.29
CA CYS A 31 -7.25 -2.01 -0.43
C CYS A 31 -7.82 -2.04 -1.84
N GLY A 32 -7.20 -1.34 -2.80
CA GLY A 32 -7.67 -1.28 -4.19
C GLY A 32 -8.92 -0.42 -4.42
N GLN A 33 -9.64 0.01 -3.38
CA GLN A 33 -10.83 0.85 -3.53
C GLN A 33 -10.48 2.26 -4.03
N SER A 34 -11.34 2.83 -4.87
CA SER A 34 -11.25 4.19 -5.41
C SER A 34 -12.00 5.21 -4.56
N GLU A 35 -11.49 6.45 -4.57
CA GLU A 35 -12.19 7.65 -4.04
C GLU A 35 -12.65 7.57 -2.58
N GLN A 36 -11.90 6.82 -1.76
CA GLN A 36 -12.15 6.73 -0.32
C GLN A 36 -11.30 7.77 0.41
N ASP A 37 -11.93 8.76 1.06
CA ASP A 37 -11.21 9.76 1.87
C ASP A 37 -10.29 9.11 2.92
N LYS A 38 -10.74 8.01 3.52
CA LYS A 38 -9.96 7.20 4.47
C LYS A 38 -8.67 6.62 3.86
N CYS A 39 -8.63 6.43 2.55
CA CYS A 39 -7.49 5.86 1.82
C CYS A 39 -6.47 6.92 1.39
N LYS A 40 -6.76 8.21 1.59
CA LYS A 40 -5.81 9.28 1.28
C LYS A 40 -4.55 9.10 2.09
N VAL A 41 -3.42 9.11 1.39
CA VAL A 41 -2.09 9.03 1.99
C VAL A 41 -1.57 10.45 2.20
N SER A 42 -1.17 10.75 3.43
CA SER A 42 -0.55 12.03 3.78
C SER A 42 0.86 11.81 4.27
N ILE A 43 1.81 12.56 3.73
CA ILE A 43 3.20 12.56 4.19
C ILE A 43 3.36 13.71 5.17
N ARG A 44 3.76 13.40 6.40
CA ARG A 44 4.05 14.38 7.44
C ARG A 44 5.53 14.36 7.77
N ILE A 45 6.12 15.55 7.81
CA ILE A 45 7.49 15.76 8.25
C ILE A 45 7.41 16.25 9.70
N LYS A 46 7.95 15.45 10.63
CA LYS A 46 8.01 15.82 12.05
C LYS A 46 9.05 16.91 12.26
N THR A 47 8.95 17.62 13.39
CA THR A 47 9.90 18.69 13.78
C THR A 47 11.36 18.22 13.85
N ASN A 48 11.61 16.94 14.12
CA ASN A 48 12.94 16.33 14.11
C ASN A 48 13.40 15.85 12.72
N GLY A 49 12.68 16.20 11.64
CA GLY A 49 12.97 15.78 10.26
C GLY A 49 12.50 14.37 9.92
N ALA A 50 11.92 13.61 10.86
CA ALA A 50 11.43 12.27 10.57
C ALA A 50 10.20 12.30 9.66
N ILE A 51 10.24 11.55 8.56
CA ILE A 51 9.14 11.40 7.62
C ILE A 51 8.21 10.29 8.11
N THR A 52 6.93 10.58 8.24
CA THR A 52 5.88 9.61 8.56
C THR A 52 4.78 9.66 7.51
N LEU A 53 4.26 8.49 7.17
CA LEU A 53 3.17 8.33 6.24
C LEU A 53 1.91 7.96 7.02
N GLU A 54 0.83 8.72 6.83
CA GLU A 54 -0.43 8.53 7.52
C GLU A 54 -1.53 8.20 6.52
N THR A 55 -2.34 7.19 6.86
CA THR A 55 -3.57 6.83 6.15
C THR A 55 -4.56 6.23 7.16
N GLN A 56 -5.86 6.34 6.88
CA GLN A 56 -6.92 5.70 7.65
C GLN A 56 -7.42 4.40 6.99
N CYS A 57 -6.73 3.91 5.95
CA CYS A 57 -7.07 2.65 5.32
C CYS A 57 -6.92 1.50 6.32
N SER A 58 -7.98 0.71 6.49
CA SER A 58 -7.98 -0.47 7.38
C SER A 58 -6.96 -1.53 6.97
N TYR A 59 -6.56 -1.53 5.70
CA TYR A 59 -5.58 -2.46 5.12
C TYR A 59 -4.15 -1.91 5.12
N GLN A 60 -3.90 -0.80 5.83
CA GLN A 60 -2.57 -0.21 5.88
C GLN A 60 -1.54 -1.16 6.52
N HIS A 61 -0.36 -1.23 5.91
CA HIS A 61 0.82 -1.82 6.53
C HIS A 61 1.84 -0.72 6.78
N LYS A 62 2.54 -0.81 7.91
CA LYS A 62 3.60 0.15 8.25
C LYS A 62 4.79 -0.07 7.32
N PHE A 63 5.20 0.98 6.61
CA PHE A 63 6.46 1.02 5.89
C PHE A 63 7.21 2.30 6.21
N HIS A 64 8.54 2.22 6.18
CA HIS A 64 9.43 3.33 6.54
C HIS A 64 10.18 3.81 5.31
N TYR A 65 9.99 5.07 4.93
CA TYR A 65 10.62 5.65 3.74
C TYR A 65 12.13 5.88 3.92
N VAL A 66 12.57 6.18 5.15
CA VAL A 66 13.95 6.61 5.46
C VAL A 66 14.94 5.44 5.57
N ASN A 67 14.48 4.23 5.87
CA ASN A 67 15.35 3.08 6.13
C ASN A 67 15.65 2.24 4.89
N VAL A 68 15.19 2.65 3.71
CA VAL A 68 15.40 1.89 2.47
C VAL A 68 16.85 2.02 1.99
N ASP A 69 17.50 3.15 2.25
CA ASP A 69 18.87 3.43 1.81
C ASP A 69 19.96 2.86 2.74
N THR A 70 19.61 2.47 3.97
CA THR A 70 20.57 2.00 4.98
C THR A 70 20.27 0.56 5.40
N GLY A 71 20.83 -0.39 4.65
CA GLY A 71 20.80 -1.81 5.01
C GLY A 71 21.59 -2.08 6.30
N SER A 72 20.99 -2.81 7.25
CA SER A 72 21.68 -3.24 8.48
C SER A 72 22.15 -4.68 8.35
N LYS A 73 23.42 -4.96 8.67
CA LYS A 73 23.92 -6.35 8.80
C LYS A 73 23.19 -7.14 9.91
N ASN A 74 22.76 -6.45 10.97
CA ASN A 74 22.05 -7.08 12.10
C ASN A 74 20.56 -7.28 11.81
N ARG A 75 20.00 -6.57 10.82
CA ARG A 75 18.60 -6.68 10.39
C ARG A 75 18.56 -6.74 8.86
N PRO A 76 18.98 -7.87 8.25
CA PRO A 76 18.94 -8.02 6.81
C PRO A 76 17.52 -7.80 6.30
N CYS A 77 17.38 -7.21 5.10
CA CYS A 77 16.10 -7.05 4.44
C CYS A 77 15.39 -8.40 4.38
N ARG A 78 14.30 -8.55 5.12
CA ARG A 78 13.48 -9.74 5.08
C ARG A 78 12.43 -9.51 4.01
N ASN A 79 12.51 -10.26 2.91
CA ASN A 79 11.43 -10.34 1.91
C ASN A 79 10.24 -11.09 2.52
N ILE A 80 9.63 -10.50 3.54
CA ILE A 80 8.46 -11.05 4.22
C ILE A 80 7.28 -10.89 3.27
N PRO A 81 6.62 -11.98 2.86
CA PRO A 81 5.42 -11.88 2.06
C PRO A 81 4.35 -11.08 2.81
N LEU A 82 3.82 -10.04 2.17
CA LEU A 82 2.62 -9.37 2.66
C LEU A 82 1.42 -10.17 2.16
N LYS A 83 0.59 -10.64 3.10
CA LYS A 83 -0.69 -11.27 2.77
C LYS A 83 -1.60 -10.22 2.15
N CYS A 84 -2.24 -10.57 1.04
CA CYS A 84 -3.28 -9.74 0.46
C CYS A 84 -4.61 -10.07 1.11
N GLU A 85 -5.25 -9.07 1.69
CA GLU A 85 -6.50 -9.28 2.41
C GLU A 85 -7.74 -9.19 1.51
N ILE A 86 -7.59 -8.76 0.25
CA ILE A 86 -8.68 -8.74 -0.74
C ILE A 86 -8.69 -9.99 -1.64
N CYS A 87 -7.67 -10.84 -1.53
CA CYS A 87 -7.64 -12.20 -2.09
C CYS A 87 -8.22 -13.22 -1.10
#